data_AF-A0A831WZA8-F1
#
_entry.id   AF-A0A831WZA8-F1
#
_cell.length_a   1.000
_cell.length_b   1.000
_cell.length_c   1.000
_cell.angle_alpha   90.00
_cell.angle_beta   90.00
_cell.angle_gamma   90.00
#
_symmetry.space_group_name_H-M   'P 1'
#
loop_
_entity.id
_entity.type
_entity.pdbx_description
1 polymer ?
#
loop_
_entity_poly.entity_id
_entity_poly.type
_entity_poly.pdbx_seq_one_letter_code
_entity_poly.pdbx_strand_id
1 'polypeptide(L)'
;MNDETIQSLTQRILAGDELEPNVIARVSGWPGERRRDWIERLLAFPSGRRWLRARLLAVLDPSERAELAQRMLSWTEDFDPAHRDPSTGRVVQALADEALTTALPWLAGSNAAAVLWERLAADGRATLREAALRVLREGTPLARETMLYLLFVSSELARDLSAEDKDLILAAALRDPDPEVRGVAAELAAEMYPDLLLADLNSCLRDESERVRASAWAVAFSIDPESATERAAGLVGDEDAPLAVRRSALLALGQALPTEQIAPLLALLVAHPEPGLAEDAADLLWRQHRHPLVAQAAARSPHPAVREIGERLLHPERGSPAAGGDRPGTPAPGVGFYRRLLELGHERSAGNRDRESETRP
;
A
#
# COMPACT_ATOMS: atom_id res chain seq x y z
N MET A 1 29.95 -32.49 41.68
CA MET A 1 29.03 -31.82 40.74
C MET A 1 29.16 -30.34 41.01
N ASN A 2 29.87 -29.61 40.15
CA ASN A 2 30.21 -28.22 40.41
C ASN A 2 28.95 -27.36 40.38
N ASP A 3 28.75 -26.56 41.43
CA ASP A 3 27.74 -25.50 41.42
C ASP A 3 28.26 -24.40 40.49
N GLU A 4 27.76 -24.35 39.24
CA GLU A 4 28.13 -23.27 38.32
C GLU A 4 27.73 -21.94 38.95
N THR A 5 28.70 -21.03 39.05
CA THR A 5 28.47 -19.72 39.64
C THR A 5 27.56 -18.89 38.73
N ILE A 6 26.77 -17.98 39.31
CA ILE A 6 25.97 -16.97 38.61
C ILE A 6 26.78 -16.31 37.50
N GLN A 7 28.04 -15.97 37.79
CA GLN A 7 28.94 -15.32 36.85
C GLN A 7 29.30 -16.20 35.64
N SER A 8 29.58 -17.48 35.85
CA SER A 8 29.85 -18.44 34.76
C SER A 8 28.64 -18.58 33.84
N LEU A 9 27.45 -18.78 34.42
CA LEU A 9 26.21 -18.92 33.66
C LEU A 9 25.87 -17.64 32.87
N THR A 10 26.03 -16.47 33.50
CA THR A 10 25.81 -15.19 32.82
C THR A 10 26.76 -15.04 31.63
N GLN A 11 28.07 -15.31 31.79
CA GLN A 11 29.02 -15.18 30.69
C GLN A 11 28.69 -16.09 29.52
N ARG A 12 28.31 -17.34 29.79
CA ARG A 12 27.90 -18.31 28.77
C ARG A 12 26.68 -17.83 27.98
N ILE A 13 25.62 -17.38 28.67
CA ILE A 13 24.42 -16.83 28.03
C ILE A 13 24.76 -15.61 27.17
N LEU A 14 25.58 -14.69 27.68
CA LEU A 14 25.95 -13.48 26.95
C LEU A 14 26.83 -13.78 25.73
N ALA A 15 27.61 -14.87 25.77
CA ALA A 15 28.36 -15.39 24.64
C ALA A 15 27.50 -16.13 23.60
N GLY A 16 26.21 -16.39 23.90
CA GLY A 16 25.29 -17.08 23.00
C GLY A 16 25.23 -18.60 23.20
N ASP A 17 25.81 -19.14 24.28
CA ASP A 17 25.74 -20.56 24.58
C ASP A 17 24.30 -20.98 24.92
N GLU A 18 23.90 -22.14 24.42
CA GLU A 18 22.68 -22.81 24.89
C GLU A 18 22.97 -23.56 26.19
N LEU A 19 22.26 -23.20 27.26
CA LEU A 19 22.30 -23.96 28.51
C LEU A 19 21.46 -25.22 28.38
N GLU A 20 21.96 -26.33 28.92
CA GLU A 20 21.22 -27.59 28.95
C GLU A 20 19.90 -27.47 29.75
N PRO A 21 18.83 -28.19 29.39
CA PRO A 21 17.53 -28.11 30.06
C PRO A 21 17.57 -28.39 31.57
N ASN A 22 18.45 -29.28 32.01
CA ASN A 22 18.71 -29.58 33.43
C ASN A 22 19.26 -28.37 34.20
N VAL A 23 20.11 -27.55 33.57
CA VAL A 23 20.66 -26.31 34.15
C VAL A 23 19.55 -25.27 34.29
N ILE A 24 18.70 -25.13 33.26
CA ILE A 24 17.55 -24.21 33.29
C ILE A 24 16.56 -24.61 34.41
N ALA A 25 16.25 -25.90 34.53
CA ALA A 25 15.37 -26.41 35.60
C ALA A 25 15.96 -26.24 37.01
N ARG A 26 17.29 -26.26 37.15
CA ARG A 26 17.94 -25.97 38.44
C ARG A 26 17.80 -24.50 38.82
N VAL A 27 17.91 -23.60 37.85
CA VAL A 27 17.77 -22.16 38.06
C VAL A 27 16.35 -21.79 38.53
N SER A 28 15.31 -22.41 37.97
CA SER A 28 13.94 -22.21 38.45
C SER A 28 13.72 -22.75 39.88
N GLY A 29 14.63 -23.56 40.40
CA GLY A 29 14.66 -24.01 41.80
C GLY A 29 15.52 -23.14 42.73
N TRP A 30 16.18 -22.09 42.24
CA TRP A 30 17.02 -21.22 43.08
C TRP A 30 16.19 -20.39 44.06
N PRO A 31 16.74 -20.00 45.24
CA PRO A 31 16.08 -19.04 46.13
C PRO A 31 15.69 -17.76 45.38
N GLY A 32 14.54 -17.18 45.72
CA GLY A 32 13.96 -16.04 45.00
C GLY A 32 14.92 -14.84 44.87
N GLU A 33 15.65 -14.49 45.93
CA GLU A 33 16.65 -13.41 45.89
C GLU A 33 17.81 -13.73 44.93
N ARG A 34 18.39 -14.94 45.02
CA ARG A 34 19.48 -15.39 44.13
C ARG A 34 19.05 -15.36 42.66
N ARG A 35 17.80 -15.76 42.39
CA ARG A 35 17.24 -15.77 41.04
C ARG A 35 16.98 -14.36 40.52
N ARG A 36 16.38 -13.49 41.35
CA ARG A 36 16.14 -12.07 41.03
C ARG A 36 17.44 -11.34 40.68
N ASP A 37 18.48 -11.51 41.49
CA ASP A 37 19.80 -10.89 41.23
C ASP A 37 20.41 -11.35 39.90
N TRP A 38 20.23 -12.61 39.54
CA TRP A 38 20.73 -13.15 38.28
C TRP A 38 19.92 -12.67 37.07
N ILE A 39 18.59 -12.61 37.20
CA ILE A 39 17.69 -12.05 36.18
C ILE A 39 18.05 -10.59 35.91
N GLU A 40 18.23 -9.76 36.95
CA GLU A 40 18.59 -8.34 36.78
C GLU A 40 19.93 -8.16 36.03
N ARG A 41 20.91 -9.03 36.28
CA ARG A 41 22.17 -9.01 35.53
C ARG A 41 21.98 -9.33 34.04
N LEU A 42 21.07 -10.25 33.71
CA LEU A 42 20.78 -10.62 32.33
C LEU A 42 19.94 -9.56 31.62
N LEU A 43 19.02 -8.90 32.31
CA LEU A 43 18.17 -7.83 31.75
C LEU A 43 18.98 -6.64 31.23
N ALA A 44 20.17 -6.40 31.79
CA ALA A 44 21.08 -5.35 31.35
C ALA A 44 21.61 -5.53 29.92
N PHE A 45 21.48 -6.72 29.32
CA PHE A 45 22.04 -7.03 28.00
C PHE A 45 20.97 -7.57 27.04
N PRO A 46 20.94 -7.15 25.76
CA PRO A 46 19.96 -7.64 24.78
C PRO A 46 19.98 -9.17 24.61
N SER A 47 21.16 -9.79 24.57
CA SER A 47 21.31 -11.25 24.49
C SER A 47 20.75 -11.95 25.73
N GLY A 48 20.97 -11.38 26.91
CA GLY A 48 20.39 -11.86 28.16
C GLY A 48 18.86 -11.76 28.18
N ARG A 49 18.29 -10.62 27.78
CA ARG A 49 16.83 -10.44 27.65
C ARG A 49 16.21 -11.43 26.69
N ARG A 50 16.80 -11.63 25.51
CA ARG A 50 16.33 -12.62 24.53
C ARG A 50 16.37 -14.04 25.11
N TRP A 51 17.46 -14.40 25.81
CA TRP A 51 17.56 -15.70 26.47
C TRP A 51 16.50 -15.89 27.56
N LEU A 52 16.28 -14.89 28.41
CA LEU A 52 15.25 -14.91 29.45
C LEU A 52 13.86 -15.14 28.84
N ARG A 53 13.51 -14.38 27.78
CA ARG A 53 12.25 -14.54 27.03
C ARG A 53 12.11 -15.92 26.41
N ALA A 54 13.20 -16.45 25.86
CA ALA A 54 13.17 -17.69 25.09
C ALA A 54 13.21 -18.97 25.95
N ARG A 55 13.84 -18.93 27.12
CA ARG A 55 14.17 -20.11 27.91
C ARG A 55 13.61 -20.07 29.32
N LEU A 56 13.83 -18.97 30.06
CA LEU A 56 13.46 -18.91 31.47
C LEU A 56 11.97 -18.67 31.67
N LEU A 57 11.36 -17.77 30.89
CA LEU A 57 9.98 -17.32 31.08
C LEU A 57 8.97 -18.49 31.14
N ALA A 58 9.18 -19.52 30.31
CA ALA A 58 8.30 -20.68 30.23
C ALA A 58 8.36 -21.61 31.45
N VAL A 59 9.44 -21.57 32.24
CA VAL A 59 9.65 -22.49 33.38
C VAL A 59 9.43 -21.83 34.75
N LEU A 60 9.22 -20.51 34.80
CA LEU A 60 8.82 -19.80 36.02
C LEU A 60 7.37 -20.15 36.39
N ASP A 61 7.03 -20.03 37.67
CA ASP A 61 5.63 -20.08 38.10
C ASP A 61 4.84 -18.88 37.54
N PRO A 62 3.50 -18.96 37.50
CA PRO A 62 2.69 -17.91 36.85
C PRO A 62 2.90 -16.49 37.40
N SER A 63 3.15 -16.34 38.70
CA SER A 63 3.33 -15.01 39.33
C SER A 63 4.66 -14.40 38.92
N GLU A 64 5.77 -15.13 39.12
CA GLU A 64 7.10 -14.67 38.73
C GLU A 64 7.20 -14.44 37.22
N ARG A 65 6.52 -15.28 36.43
CA ARG A 65 6.46 -15.15 34.97
C ARG A 65 5.81 -13.83 34.55
N ALA A 66 4.67 -13.47 35.14
CA ALA A 66 3.96 -12.24 34.81
C ALA A 66 4.77 -11.00 35.24
N GLU A 67 5.38 -11.03 36.42
CA GLU A 67 6.27 -9.96 36.90
C GLU A 67 7.46 -9.74 35.96
N LEU A 68 8.15 -10.82 35.56
CA LEU A 68 9.27 -10.72 34.62
C LEU A 68 8.82 -10.22 33.24
N ALA A 69 7.69 -10.70 32.72
CA ALA A 69 7.15 -10.25 31.45
C ALA A 69 6.82 -8.75 31.48
N GLN A 70 6.17 -8.26 32.53
CA GLN A 70 5.89 -6.84 32.71
C GLN A 70 7.19 -6.03 32.80
N ARG A 71 8.18 -6.53 33.54
CA ARG A 71 9.49 -5.89 33.65
C ARG A 71 10.15 -5.73 32.28
N MET A 72 10.07 -6.76 31.42
CA MET A 72 10.65 -6.75 30.06
C MET A 72 10.08 -5.67 29.14
N LEU A 73 8.87 -5.14 29.42
CA LEU A 73 8.31 -4.02 28.66
C LEU A 73 9.09 -2.71 28.83
N SER A 74 10.01 -2.63 29.80
CA SER A 74 10.88 -1.46 29.99
C SER A 74 11.90 -1.27 28.87
N TRP A 75 12.12 -2.27 28.02
CA TRP A 75 13.05 -2.25 26.89
C TRP A 75 12.27 -2.32 25.58
N THR A 76 11.65 -1.21 25.19
CA THR A 76 10.81 -1.14 23.99
C THR A 76 11.59 -1.44 22.71
N GLU A 77 12.91 -1.26 22.71
CA GLU A 77 13.78 -1.59 21.57
C GLU A 77 13.79 -3.09 21.23
N ASP A 78 13.45 -3.96 22.19
CA ASP A 78 13.34 -5.40 21.95
C ASP A 78 12.09 -5.78 21.13
N PHE A 79 11.14 -4.85 21.00
CA PHE A 79 9.85 -4.99 20.33
C PHE A 79 9.81 -4.25 18.99
N ASP A 80 10.98 -4.08 18.36
CA ASP A 80 11.12 -3.38 17.08
C ASP A 80 10.37 -4.11 15.95
N PRO A 81 9.36 -3.49 15.32
CA PRO A 81 8.61 -4.09 14.22
C PRO A 81 9.44 -4.37 12.96
N ALA A 82 10.59 -3.72 12.77
CA ALA A 82 11.48 -4.00 11.65
C ALA A 82 12.23 -5.34 11.80
N HIS A 83 12.27 -5.90 13.00
CA HIS A 83 13.04 -7.11 13.32
C HIS A 83 12.16 -8.21 13.87
N ARG A 84 12.09 -9.33 13.15
CA ARG A 84 11.34 -10.51 13.62
C ARG A 84 12.09 -11.19 14.78
N ASP A 85 11.51 -11.14 15.98
CA ASP A 85 11.98 -11.89 17.15
C ASP A 85 10.81 -12.68 17.77
N PRO A 86 10.68 -13.99 17.52
CA PRO A 86 9.56 -14.78 18.06
C PRO A 86 9.58 -14.89 19.60
N SER A 87 10.68 -14.51 20.27
CA SER A 87 10.73 -14.53 21.73
C SER A 87 9.90 -13.42 22.37
N THR A 88 9.60 -12.33 21.66
CA THR A 88 8.75 -11.23 22.16
C THR A 88 7.31 -11.66 22.38
N GLY A 89 6.79 -12.54 21.52
CA GLY A 89 5.45 -13.13 21.68
C GLY A 89 5.29 -13.90 23.00
N ARG A 90 6.35 -14.51 23.53
CA ARG A 90 6.31 -15.17 24.85
C ARG A 90 6.10 -14.18 25.99
N VAL A 91 6.63 -12.96 25.86
CA VAL A 91 6.36 -11.88 26.82
C VAL A 91 4.87 -11.58 26.79
N VAL A 92 4.31 -11.37 25.60
CA VAL A 92 2.88 -11.08 25.42
C VAL A 92 1.99 -12.17 26.01
N GLN A 93 2.32 -13.45 25.83
CA GLN A 93 1.56 -14.56 26.42
C GLN A 93 1.66 -14.60 27.96
N ALA A 94 2.75 -14.09 28.52
CA ALA A 94 3.02 -14.11 29.95
C ALA A 94 2.47 -12.89 30.72
N LEU A 95 2.13 -11.80 30.04
CA LEU A 95 1.66 -10.57 30.69
C LEU A 95 0.35 -10.80 31.46
N ALA A 96 0.23 -10.18 32.63
CA ALA A 96 -1.06 -10.00 33.28
C ALA A 96 -1.95 -9.06 32.46
N ASP A 97 -3.27 -9.21 32.56
CA ASP A 97 -4.24 -8.45 31.75
C ASP A 97 -4.13 -6.94 31.95
N GLU A 98 -3.84 -6.48 33.17
CA GLU A 98 -3.62 -5.06 33.47
C GLU A 98 -2.39 -4.49 32.73
N ALA A 99 -1.28 -5.24 32.73
CA ALA A 99 -0.07 -4.84 32.03
C ALA A 99 -0.25 -4.88 30.51
N LEU A 100 -0.94 -5.91 29.99
CA LEU A 100 -1.29 -6.02 28.57
C LEU A 100 -2.17 -4.84 28.13
N THR A 101 -3.20 -4.53 28.92
CA THR A 101 -4.12 -3.41 28.69
C THR A 101 -3.37 -2.09 28.67
N THR A 102 -2.40 -1.89 29.56
CA THR A 102 -1.59 -0.66 29.59
C THR A 102 -0.67 -0.55 28.37
N ALA A 103 -0.06 -1.64 27.94
CA ALA A 103 0.90 -1.66 26.84
C ALA A 103 0.28 -1.82 25.43
N LEU A 104 -1.01 -2.13 25.36
CA LEU A 104 -1.75 -2.40 24.13
C LEU A 104 -1.50 -1.36 23.01
N PRO A 105 -1.58 -0.03 23.23
CA PRO A 105 -1.49 0.93 22.14
C PRO A 105 -0.19 0.89 21.34
N TRP A 106 0.93 0.54 21.99
CA TRP A 106 2.23 0.46 21.32
C TRP A 106 2.62 -0.97 20.93
N LEU A 107 2.21 -1.99 21.71
CA LEU A 107 2.48 -3.39 21.35
C LEU A 107 1.71 -3.84 20.09
N ALA A 108 0.55 -3.23 19.82
CA ALA A 108 -0.29 -3.52 18.67
C ALA A 108 0.40 -3.36 17.30
N GLY A 109 1.48 -2.58 17.23
CA GLY A 109 2.32 -2.38 16.04
C GLY A 109 3.74 -2.92 16.18
N SER A 110 4.01 -3.78 17.16
CA SER A 110 5.35 -4.33 17.41
C SER A 110 5.59 -5.65 16.65
N ASN A 111 6.81 -6.17 16.71
CA ASN A 111 7.11 -7.53 16.23
C ASN A 111 6.40 -8.66 17.00
N ALA A 112 5.71 -8.34 18.10
CA ALA A 112 4.87 -9.25 18.87
C ALA A 112 3.37 -9.10 18.56
N ALA A 113 2.99 -8.19 17.65
CA ALA A 113 1.60 -7.82 17.38
C ALA A 113 0.73 -9.04 17.03
N ALA A 114 1.19 -9.94 16.17
CA ALA A 114 0.43 -11.13 15.80
C ALA A 114 0.00 -11.95 17.03
N VAL A 115 0.95 -12.24 17.94
CA VAL A 115 0.68 -13.00 19.17
C VAL A 115 -0.21 -12.22 20.14
N LEU A 116 -0.09 -10.89 20.18
CA LEU A 116 -0.99 -10.02 20.94
C LEU A 116 -2.43 -10.14 20.45
N TRP A 117 -2.66 -10.00 19.14
CA TRP A 117 -3.99 -10.07 18.56
C TRP A 117 -4.59 -11.47 18.65
N GLU A 118 -3.79 -12.54 18.48
CA GLU A 118 -4.20 -13.93 18.73
C GLU A 118 -4.66 -14.15 20.18
N ARG A 119 -3.92 -13.60 21.16
CA ARG A 119 -4.32 -13.69 22.57
C ARG A 119 -5.65 -12.97 22.81
N LEU A 120 -5.79 -11.74 22.33
CA LEU A 120 -7.02 -10.96 22.49
C LEU A 120 -8.23 -11.62 21.81
N ALA A 121 -8.01 -12.28 20.66
CA ALA A 121 -9.04 -13.06 20.00
C ALA A 121 -9.47 -14.28 20.81
N ALA A 122 -8.50 -14.99 21.43
CA ALA A 122 -8.77 -16.11 22.33
C ALA A 122 -9.54 -15.69 23.60
N ASP A 123 -9.33 -14.48 24.08
CA ASP A 123 -10.08 -13.88 25.21
C ASP A 123 -11.52 -13.50 24.83
N GLY A 124 -11.82 -13.45 23.52
CA GLY A 124 -13.17 -13.35 22.98
C GLY A 124 -13.40 -12.13 22.08
N ARG A 125 -14.40 -12.25 21.21
CA ARG A 125 -14.76 -11.23 20.20
C ARG A 125 -14.95 -9.81 20.78
N ALA A 126 -15.61 -9.69 21.93
CA ALA A 126 -15.84 -8.38 22.56
C ALA A 126 -14.52 -7.70 22.96
N THR A 127 -13.60 -8.46 23.57
CA THR A 127 -12.25 -8.03 23.93
C THR A 127 -11.46 -7.61 22.70
N LEU A 128 -11.48 -8.43 21.65
CA LEU A 128 -10.80 -8.15 20.38
C LEU A 128 -11.27 -6.83 19.75
N ARG A 129 -12.60 -6.65 19.66
CA ARG A 129 -13.23 -5.43 19.16
C ARG A 129 -12.86 -4.20 20.00
N GLU A 130 -12.94 -4.31 21.31
CA GLU A 130 -12.63 -3.19 22.23
C GLU A 130 -11.16 -2.79 22.16
N ALA A 131 -10.26 -3.77 22.04
CA ALA A 131 -8.85 -3.54 21.81
C ALA A 131 -8.59 -2.84 20.48
N ALA A 132 -9.21 -3.28 19.38
CA ALA A 132 -9.10 -2.65 18.06
C ALA A 132 -9.52 -1.17 18.10
N LEU A 133 -10.69 -0.89 18.67
CA LEU A 133 -11.20 0.48 18.81
C LEU A 133 -10.32 1.34 19.72
N ARG A 134 -9.68 0.74 20.73
CA ARG A 134 -8.74 1.45 21.59
C ARG A 134 -7.43 1.76 20.87
N VAL A 135 -6.89 0.82 20.11
CA VAL A 135 -5.70 1.04 19.28
C VAL A 135 -5.95 2.15 18.26
N LEU A 136 -7.16 2.24 17.68
CA LEU A 136 -7.51 3.37 16.81
C LEU A 136 -7.47 4.74 17.52
N ARG A 137 -7.79 4.79 18.82
CA ARG A 137 -7.79 6.05 19.59
C ARG A 137 -6.41 6.42 20.13
N GLU A 138 -5.63 5.44 20.57
CA GLU A 138 -4.44 5.65 21.41
C GLU A 138 -3.14 5.14 20.78
N GLY A 139 -3.23 4.26 19.78
CA GLY A 139 -2.06 3.64 19.16
C GLY A 139 -1.29 4.60 18.26
N THR A 140 -0.06 4.23 17.88
CA THR A 140 0.70 4.93 16.83
C THR A 140 0.10 4.63 15.45
N PRO A 141 0.38 5.43 14.40
CA PRO A 141 -0.06 5.12 13.03
C PRO A 141 0.31 3.69 12.62
N LEU A 142 1.57 3.28 12.86
CA LEU A 142 2.03 1.92 12.60
C LEU A 142 1.22 0.86 13.35
N ALA A 143 0.82 1.11 14.60
CA ALA A 143 -0.01 0.17 15.35
C ALA A 143 -1.43 0.05 14.79
N ARG A 144 -2.01 1.17 14.32
CA ARG A 144 -3.33 1.20 13.68
C ARG A 144 -3.31 0.49 12.34
N GLU A 145 -2.31 0.76 11.49
CA GLU A 145 -2.10 0.04 10.22
C GLU A 145 -1.87 -1.46 10.45
N THR A 146 -0.96 -1.83 11.35
CA THR A 146 -0.66 -3.24 11.67
C THR A 146 -1.91 -3.98 12.14
N MET A 147 -2.70 -3.34 13.00
CA MET A 147 -3.97 -3.87 13.47
C MET A 147 -4.95 -4.11 12.32
N LEU A 148 -5.12 -3.15 11.41
CA LEU A 148 -6.01 -3.31 10.25
C LEU A 148 -5.56 -4.49 9.38
N TYR A 149 -4.27 -4.60 9.08
CA TYR A 149 -3.75 -5.74 8.31
C TYR A 149 -4.02 -7.07 9.02
N LEU A 150 -3.75 -7.17 10.32
CA LEU A 150 -3.93 -8.41 11.06
C LEU A 150 -5.41 -8.79 11.22
N LEU A 151 -6.32 -7.84 11.46
CA LEU A 151 -7.72 -8.15 11.70
C LEU A 151 -8.55 -8.36 10.44
N PHE A 152 -8.09 -7.87 9.28
CA PHE A 152 -8.86 -7.93 8.03
C PHE A 152 -8.22 -8.82 6.96
N VAL A 153 -6.88 -8.90 6.91
CA VAL A 153 -6.17 -9.66 5.88
C VAL A 153 -5.72 -11.03 6.39
N SER A 154 -5.35 -11.18 7.67
CA SER A 154 -5.07 -12.51 8.22
C SER A 154 -6.36 -13.32 8.38
N SER A 155 -6.41 -14.46 7.70
CA SER A 155 -7.63 -15.27 7.55
C SER A 155 -8.14 -15.86 8.88
N GLU A 156 -7.26 -15.99 9.86
CA GLU A 156 -7.54 -16.55 11.18
C GLU A 156 -8.26 -15.50 12.04
N LEU A 157 -7.62 -14.35 12.30
CA LEU A 157 -8.17 -13.28 13.14
C LEU A 157 -9.40 -12.63 12.51
N ALA A 158 -9.46 -12.56 11.18
CA ALA A 158 -10.61 -12.01 10.48
C ALA A 158 -11.90 -12.83 10.70
N ARG A 159 -11.81 -14.11 11.07
CA ARG A 159 -12.99 -14.93 11.38
C ARG A 159 -13.58 -14.65 12.76
N ASP A 160 -12.79 -14.06 13.65
CA ASP A 160 -13.18 -13.85 15.04
C ASP A 160 -14.02 -12.57 15.24
N LEU A 161 -14.08 -11.70 14.23
CA LEU A 161 -14.92 -10.49 14.21
C LEU A 161 -16.22 -10.71 13.41
N SER A 162 -17.34 -10.18 13.92
CA SER A 162 -18.60 -10.15 13.16
C SER A 162 -18.55 -9.10 12.05
N ALA A 163 -19.53 -9.14 11.14
CA ALA A 163 -19.64 -8.12 10.10
C ALA A 163 -19.86 -6.72 10.70
N GLU A 164 -20.67 -6.62 11.77
CA GLU A 164 -20.92 -5.36 12.49
C GLU A 164 -19.66 -4.84 13.18
N ASP A 165 -18.83 -5.72 13.74
CA ASP A 165 -17.56 -5.30 14.35
C ASP A 165 -16.59 -4.77 13.30
N LYS A 166 -16.51 -5.44 12.15
CA LYS A 166 -15.67 -5.03 11.01
C LYS A 166 -16.12 -3.69 10.44
N ASP A 167 -17.42 -3.53 10.22
CA ASP A 167 -18.02 -2.27 9.78
C ASP A 167 -17.70 -1.13 10.74
N LEU A 168 -17.90 -1.35 12.05
CA LEU A 168 -17.61 -0.38 13.10
C LEU A 168 -16.12 0.02 13.13
N ILE A 169 -15.21 -0.95 13.04
CA ILE A 169 -13.76 -0.71 13.05
C ILE A 169 -13.33 0.06 11.80
N LEU A 170 -13.77 -0.35 10.62
CA LEU A 170 -13.44 0.36 9.38
C LEU A 170 -14.04 1.76 9.32
N ALA A 171 -15.29 1.95 9.75
CA ALA A 171 -15.91 3.26 9.84
C ALA A 171 -15.18 4.20 10.82
N ALA A 172 -14.52 3.66 11.86
CA ALA A 172 -13.65 4.43 12.73
C ALA A 172 -12.30 4.74 12.06
N ALA A 173 -11.67 3.76 11.40
CA ALA A 173 -10.39 3.92 10.72
C ALA A 173 -10.45 4.85 9.48
N LEU A 174 -11.58 4.91 8.78
CA LEU A 174 -11.81 5.87 7.69
C LEU A 174 -11.83 7.33 8.16
N ARG A 175 -11.94 7.57 9.47
CA ARG A 175 -11.89 8.91 10.10
C ARG A 175 -10.59 9.14 10.86
N ASP A 176 -9.58 8.28 10.66
CA ASP A 176 -8.29 8.41 11.33
C ASP A 176 -7.61 9.72 10.93
N PRO A 177 -6.93 10.42 11.86
CA PRO A 177 -6.17 11.62 11.51
C PRO A 177 -5.01 11.33 10.54
N ASP A 178 -4.48 10.11 10.53
CA ASP A 178 -3.36 9.73 9.69
C ASP A 178 -3.83 9.27 8.28
N PRO A 179 -3.31 9.87 7.19
CA PRO A 179 -3.75 9.56 5.83
C PRO A 179 -3.36 8.15 5.35
N GLU A 180 -2.30 7.54 5.89
CA GLU A 180 -1.93 6.17 5.55
C GLU A 180 -2.89 5.17 6.20
N VAL A 181 -3.26 5.40 7.47
CA VAL A 181 -4.29 4.59 8.15
C VAL A 181 -5.63 4.68 7.42
N ARG A 182 -6.07 5.89 7.04
CA ARG A 182 -7.30 6.05 6.22
C ARG A 182 -7.18 5.33 4.88
N GLY A 183 -6.03 5.40 4.24
CA GLY A 183 -5.75 4.71 2.96
C GLY A 183 -5.92 3.20 3.07
N VAL A 184 -5.31 2.57 4.07
CA VAL A 184 -5.47 1.13 4.34
C VAL A 184 -6.94 0.79 4.64
N ALA A 185 -7.62 1.61 5.45
CA ALA A 185 -9.03 1.40 5.75
C ALA A 185 -9.93 1.49 4.51
N ALA A 186 -9.65 2.44 3.60
CA ALA A 186 -10.40 2.61 2.37
C ALA A 186 -10.19 1.46 1.38
N GLU A 187 -8.99 0.91 1.27
CA GLU A 187 -8.75 -0.30 0.47
C GLU A 187 -9.55 -1.50 0.99
N LEU A 188 -9.46 -1.76 2.29
CA LEU A 188 -10.22 -2.84 2.93
C LEU A 188 -11.74 -2.64 2.81
N ALA A 189 -12.21 -1.39 2.98
CA ALA A 189 -13.61 -1.05 2.81
C ALA A 189 -14.08 -1.22 1.36
N ALA A 190 -13.30 -0.80 0.36
CA ALA A 190 -13.68 -0.96 -1.04
C ALA A 190 -13.92 -2.43 -1.44
N GLU A 191 -13.11 -3.34 -0.92
CA GLU A 191 -13.22 -4.77 -1.21
C GLU A 191 -14.36 -5.45 -0.45
N MET A 192 -14.56 -5.09 0.82
CA MET A 192 -15.42 -5.87 1.72
C MET A 192 -16.73 -5.16 2.13
N TYR A 193 -16.71 -3.83 2.18
CA TYR A 193 -17.80 -2.98 2.70
C TYR A 193 -17.89 -1.66 1.91
N PRO A 194 -18.16 -1.69 0.59
CA PRO A 194 -18.12 -0.51 -0.28
C PRO A 194 -19.09 0.59 0.16
N ASP A 195 -20.20 0.22 0.83
CA ASP A 195 -21.18 1.16 1.39
C ASP A 195 -20.56 2.18 2.35
N LEU A 196 -19.48 1.83 3.06
CA LEU A 196 -18.76 2.75 3.94
C LEU A 196 -18.15 3.93 3.18
N LEU A 197 -17.61 3.69 1.99
CA LEU A 197 -17.06 4.76 1.13
C LEU A 197 -18.17 5.54 0.43
N LEU A 198 -19.29 4.88 0.10
CA LEU A 198 -20.44 5.55 -0.52
C LEU A 198 -21.15 6.51 0.43
N ALA A 199 -21.19 6.20 1.74
CA ALA A 199 -21.85 7.00 2.76
C ALA A 199 -21.31 8.45 2.83
N ASP A 200 -20.02 8.65 2.53
CA ASP A 200 -19.41 9.98 2.43
C ASP A 200 -18.48 10.10 1.20
N LEU A 201 -18.99 9.66 0.04
CA LEU A 201 -18.21 9.59 -1.19
C LEU A 201 -17.54 10.92 -1.54
N ASN A 202 -18.22 12.05 -1.35
CA ASN A 202 -17.68 13.37 -1.68
C ASN A 202 -16.45 13.73 -0.86
N SER A 203 -16.42 13.34 0.42
CA SER A 203 -15.27 13.51 1.30
C SER A 203 -14.14 12.59 0.87
N CYS A 204 -14.42 11.30 0.66
CA CYS A 204 -13.40 10.32 0.25
C CYS A 204 -12.74 10.68 -1.10
N LEU A 205 -13.50 11.20 -2.07
CA LEU A 205 -12.98 11.66 -3.36
C LEU A 205 -12.09 12.91 -3.25
N ARG A 206 -12.13 13.62 -2.13
CA ARG A 206 -11.33 14.81 -1.83
C ARG A 206 -10.35 14.62 -0.68
N ASP A 207 -10.19 13.39 -0.20
CA ASP A 207 -9.27 13.07 0.90
C ASP A 207 -7.83 13.41 0.48
N GLU A 208 -6.99 13.79 1.45
CA GLU A 208 -5.56 14.04 1.24
C GLU A 208 -4.82 12.78 0.77
N SER A 209 -5.24 11.61 1.25
CA SER A 209 -4.69 10.31 0.88
C SER A 209 -5.10 9.89 -0.52
N GLU A 210 -4.10 9.66 -1.38
CA GLU A 210 -4.34 9.14 -2.73
C GLU A 210 -5.03 7.77 -2.71
N ARG A 211 -4.66 6.91 -1.75
CA ARG A 211 -5.25 5.57 -1.58
C ARG A 211 -6.74 5.66 -1.31
N VAL A 212 -7.17 6.57 -0.44
CA VAL A 212 -8.61 6.82 -0.18
C VAL A 212 -9.33 7.26 -1.45
N ARG A 213 -8.79 8.24 -2.18
CA ARG A 213 -9.39 8.72 -3.43
C ARG A 213 -9.49 7.61 -4.47
N ALA A 214 -8.45 6.80 -4.64
CA ALA A 214 -8.41 5.69 -5.59
C ALA A 214 -9.46 4.62 -5.25
N SER A 215 -9.53 4.19 -3.99
CA SER A 215 -10.54 3.23 -3.51
C SER A 215 -11.97 3.76 -3.69
N ALA A 216 -12.21 5.03 -3.36
CA ALA A 216 -13.51 5.67 -3.53
C ALA A 216 -13.93 5.75 -5.00
N TRP A 217 -13.01 6.10 -5.91
CA TRP A 217 -13.28 6.06 -7.34
C TRP A 217 -13.57 4.64 -7.84
N ALA A 218 -12.79 3.65 -7.42
CA ALA A 218 -13.01 2.25 -7.80
C ALA A 218 -14.41 1.77 -7.40
N VAL A 219 -14.85 2.09 -6.18
CA VAL A 219 -16.21 1.79 -5.72
C VAL A 219 -17.26 2.55 -6.53
N ALA A 220 -17.08 3.86 -6.73
CA ALA A 220 -18.03 4.68 -7.49
C ALA A 220 -18.25 4.15 -8.91
N PHE A 221 -17.17 3.83 -9.62
CA PHE A 221 -17.24 3.27 -10.98
C PHE A 221 -17.79 1.85 -11.02
N SER A 222 -17.59 1.05 -9.98
CA SER A 222 -18.15 -0.30 -9.88
C SER A 222 -19.68 -0.28 -9.73
N ILE A 223 -20.21 0.69 -8.98
CA ILE A 223 -21.63 0.76 -8.64
C ILE A 223 -22.45 1.54 -9.67
N ASP A 224 -21.97 2.72 -10.08
CA ASP A 224 -22.65 3.58 -11.05
C ASP A 224 -21.62 4.26 -11.96
N PRO A 225 -21.18 3.55 -13.03
CA PRO A 225 -20.20 4.07 -13.97
C PRO A 225 -20.61 5.39 -14.63
N GLU A 226 -21.90 5.61 -14.87
CA GLU A 226 -22.41 6.81 -15.53
C GLU A 226 -22.27 8.03 -14.61
N SER A 227 -22.81 7.94 -13.39
CA SER A 227 -22.66 9.01 -12.39
C SER A 227 -21.20 9.26 -12.01
N ALA A 228 -20.40 8.20 -11.90
CA ALA A 228 -18.97 8.31 -11.62
C ALA A 228 -18.21 9.03 -12.75
N THR A 229 -18.53 8.74 -14.01
CA THR A 229 -17.94 9.41 -15.18
C THR A 229 -18.24 10.90 -15.17
N GLU A 230 -19.51 11.29 -14.99
CA GLU A 230 -19.91 12.70 -14.96
C GLU A 230 -19.21 13.44 -13.81
N ARG A 231 -19.20 12.85 -12.61
CA ARG A 231 -18.55 13.44 -11.43
C ARG A 231 -17.05 13.60 -11.63
N ALA A 232 -16.38 12.59 -12.18
CA ALA A 232 -14.95 12.63 -12.42
C ALA A 232 -14.60 13.68 -13.48
N ALA A 233 -15.35 13.74 -14.59
CA ALA A 233 -15.15 14.76 -15.62
C ALA A 233 -15.36 16.19 -15.06
N GLY A 234 -16.38 16.37 -14.22
CA GLY A 234 -16.61 17.63 -13.50
C GLY A 234 -15.44 18.01 -12.60
N LEU A 235 -14.91 17.06 -11.82
CA LEU A 235 -13.75 17.29 -10.94
C LEU A 235 -12.46 17.60 -11.72
N VAL A 236 -12.22 16.96 -12.87
CA VAL A 236 -11.05 17.28 -13.70
C VAL A 236 -11.09 18.74 -14.18
N GLY A 237 -12.27 19.24 -14.56
CA GLY A 237 -12.48 20.60 -15.02
C GLY A 237 -12.66 21.67 -13.93
N ASP A 238 -12.72 21.27 -12.66
CA ASP A 238 -12.89 22.18 -11.53
C ASP A 238 -11.56 22.86 -11.17
N GLU A 239 -11.38 24.11 -11.61
CA GLU A 239 -10.17 24.90 -11.35
C GLU A 239 -9.98 25.26 -9.85
N ASP A 240 -11.06 25.23 -9.06
CA ASP A 240 -10.99 25.52 -7.62
C ASP A 240 -10.63 24.26 -6.80
N ALA A 241 -10.73 23.07 -7.40
CA ALA A 241 -10.35 21.82 -6.76
C ALA A 241 -8.82 21.67 -6.65
N PRO A 242 -8.30 21.10 -5.53
CA PRO A 242 -6.88 20.80 -5.41
C PRO A 242 -6.38 19.92 -6.57
N LEU A 243 -5.19 20.24 -7.11
CA LEU A 243 -4.62 19.53 -8.25
C LEU A 243 -4.57 18.00 -8.04
N ALA A 244 -4.23 17.54 -6.83
CA ALA A 244 -4.19 16.12 -6.50
C ALA A 244 -5.56 15.41 -6.68
N VAL A 245 -6.67 16.11 -6.37
CA VAL A 245 -8.03 15.60 -6.56
C VAL A 245 -8.37 15.53 -8.05
N ARG A 246 -8.07 16.59 -8.81
CA ARG A 246 -8.29 16.65 -10.26
C ARG A 246 -7.53 15.53 -10.99
N ARG A 247 -6.26 15.32 -10.61
CA ARG A 247 -5.41 14.25 -11.13
C ARG A 247 -5.96 12.86 -10.80
N SER A 248 -6.39 12.61 -9.57
CA SER A 248 -7.03 11.33 -9.22
C SER A 248 -8.30 11.06 -10.01
N ALA A 249 -9.12 12.08 -10.28
CA ALA A 249 -10.32 11.95 -11.12
C ALA A 249 -9.96 11.61 -12.59
N LEU A 250 -8.91 12.24 -13.15
CA LEU A 250 -8.39 11.91 -14.48
C LEU A 250 -7.89 10.47 -14.55
N LEU A 251 -7.09 10.04 -13.57
CA LEU A 251 -6.59 8.66 -13.51
C LEU A 251 -7.73 7.65 -13.40
N ALA A 252 -8.76 7.94 -12.59
CA ALA A 252 -9.95 7.10 -12.46
C ALA A 252 -10.71 6.97 -13.79
N LEU A 253 -10.92 8.07 -14.52
CA LEU A 253 -11.50 8.03 -15.87
C LEU A 253 -10.64 7.18 -16.82
N GLY A 254 -9.32 7.33 -16.77
CA GLY A 254 -8.37 6.52 -17.54
C GLY A 254 -8.51 5.02 -17.25
N GLN A 255 -8.68 4.64 -15.98
CA GLN A 255 -8.87 3.23 -15.65
C GLN A 255 -10.24 2.69 -16.09
N ALA A 256 -11.30 3.49 -15.97
CA ALA A 256 -12.67 3.03 -16.17
C ALA A 256 -13.16 3.08 -17.63
N LEU A 257 -12.75 4.08 -18.40
CA LEU A 257 -13.31 4.33 -19.72
C LEU A 257 -12.52 3.64 -20.84
N PRO A 258 -13.20 3.14 -21.89
CA PRO A 258 -12.52 2.67 -23.09
C PRO A 258 -11.88 3.84 -23.84
N THR A 259 -10.82 3.55 -24.60
CA THR A 259 -10.01 4.55 -25.33
C THR A 259 -10.83 5.53 -26.16
N GLU A 260 -11.83 5.06 -26.90
CA GLU A 260 -12.65 5.93 -27.75
C GLU A 260 -13.47 6.95 -26.96
N GLN A 261 -13.90 6.61 -25.74
CA GLN A 261 -14.70 7.51 -24.91
C GLN A 261 -13.85 8.57 -24.21
N ILE A 262 -12.65 8.20 -23.75
CA ILE A 262 -11.77 9.13 -23.04
C ILE A 262 -10.88 9.97 -23.97
N ALA A 263 -10.64 9.51 -25.21
CA ALA A 263 -9.75 10.19 -26.15
C ALA A 263 -10.07 11.68 -26.37
N PRO A 264 -11.33 12.13 -26.50
CA PRO A 264 -11.63 13.56 -26.61
C PRO A 264 -11.16 14.36 -25.39
N LEU A 265 -11.37 13.84 -24.17
CA LEU A 265 -10.92 14.48 -22.94
C LEU A 265 -9.37 14.51 -22.87
N LEU A 266 -8.71 13.38 -23.15
CA LEU A 266 -7.25 13.34 -23.16
C LEU A 266 -6.65 14.33 -24.18
N ALA A 267 -7.26 14.46 -25.36
CA ALA A 267 -6.79 15.39 -26.39
C ALA A 267 -6.87 16.87 -25.94
N LEU A 268 -7.84 17.22 -25.11
CA LEU A 268 -7.89 18.53 -24.45
C LEU A 268 -6.81 18.65 -23.38
N LEU A 269 -6.67 17.63 -22.54
CA LEU A 269 -5.80 17.69 -21.36
C LEU A 269 -4.31 17.68 -21.68
N VAL A 270 -3.86 16.97 -22.73
CA VAL A 270 -2.44 17.02 -23.15
C VAL A 270 -1.99 18.43 -23.56
N ALA A 271 -2.91 19.34 -23.87
CA ALA A 271 -2.62 20.74 -24.16
C ALA A 271 -2.94 21.70 -22.99
N HIS A 272 -3.36 21.17 -21.84
CA HIS A 272 -3.80 21.94 -20.68
C HIS A 272 -2.63 22.76 -20.10
N PRO A 273 -2.85 24.01 -19.62
CA PRO A 273 -1.80 24.86 -19.08
C PRO A 273 -1.17 24.29 -17.80
N GLU A 274 -1.95 23.63 -16.95
CA GLU A 274 -1.46 22.94 -15.75
C GLU A 274 -0.62 21.71 -16.15
N PRO A 275 0.71 21.72 -15.92
CA PRO A 275 1.60 20.64 -16.36
C PRO A 275 1.21 19.26 -15.82
N GLY A 276 0.80 19.18 -14.55
CA GLY A 276 0.49 17.89 -13.92
C GLY A 276 -0.65 17.15 -14.62
N LEU A 277 -1.69 17.86 -15.08
CA LEU A 277 -2.81 17.25 -15.82
C LEU A 277 -2.40 16.85 -17.24
N ALA A 278 -1.57 17.66 -17.89
CA ALA A 278 -1.10 17.36 -19.24
C ALA A 278 -0.16 16.15 -19.27
N GLU A 279 0.72 16.04 -18.28
CA GLU A 279 1.63 14.90 -18.10
C GLU A 279 0.86 13.61 -17.80
N ASP A 280 -0.10 13.63 -16.86
CA ASP A 280 -0.94 12.45 -16.57
C ASP A 280 -1.76 12.01 -17.79
N ALA A 281 -2.31 12.96 -18.56
CA ALA A 281 -3.04 12.64 -19.79
C ALA A 281 -2.13 12.04 -20.87
N ALA A 282 -0.89 12.52 -20.98
CA ALA A 282 0.10 11.97 -21.91
C ALA A 282 0.60 10.59 -21.48
N ASP A 283 0.72 10.36 -20.17
CA ASP A 283 1.04 9.05 -19.60
C ASP A 283 -0.08 8.03 -19.88
N LEU A 284 -1.34 8.43 -19.70
CA LEU A 284 -2.51 7.63 -20.07
C LEU A 284 -2.53 7.32 -21.58
N LEU A 285 -2.27 8.30 -22.44
CA LEU A 285 -2.09 8.10 -23.88
C LEU A 285 -0.99 7.05 -24.18
N TRP A 286 0.16 7.16 -23.52
CA TRP A 286 1.32 6.31 -23.80
C TRP A 286 1.11 4.86 -23.34
N ARG A 287 0.60 4.69 -22.10
CA ARG A 287 0.50 3.40 -21.42
C ARG A 287 -0.78 2.63 -21.75
N GLN A 288 -1.91 3.31 -21.96
CA GLN A 288 -3.23 2.67 -21.98
C GLN A 288 -4.10 3.06 -23.19
N HIS A 289 -4.15 4.34 -23.55
CA HIS A 289 -5.12 4.90 -24.49
C HIS A 289 -4.47 5.45 -25.76
N ARG A 290 -3.65 4.63 -26.43
CA ARG A 290 -3.05 5.00 -27.70
C ARG A 290 -4.15 5.34 -28.72
N HIS A 291 -4.20 6.60 -29.12
CA HIS A 291 -5.23 7.10 -30.02
C HIS A 291 -4.71 8.26 -30.89
N PRO A 292 -5.01 8.31 -32.20
CA PRO A 292 -4.41 9.30 -33.12
C PRO A 292 -4.74 10.75 -32.78
N LEU A 293 -5.98 11.04 -32.36
CA LEU A 293 -6.40 12.39 -31.98
C LEU A 293 -5.52 12.94 -30.85
N VAL A 294 -5.29 12.12 -29.84
CA VAL A 294 -4.57 12.51 -28.63
C VAL A 294 -3.08 12.66 -28.92
N ALA A 295 -2.49 11.75 -29.71
CA ALA A 295 -1.08 11.86 -30.12
C ALA A 295 -0.80 13.12 -30.94
N GLN A 296 -1.72 13.49 -31.84
CA GLN A 296 -1.63 14.75 -32.61
C GLN A 296 -1.75 15.98 -31.72
N ALA A 297 -2.64 15.96 -30.72
CA ALA A 297 -2.75 17.03 -29.74
C ALA A 297 -1.49 17.13 -28.88
N ALA A 298 -0.98 15.99 -28.40
CA ALA A 298 0.22 15.91 -27.56
C ALA A 298 1.45 16.48 -28.29
N ALA A 299 1.64 16.17 -29.58
CA ALA A 299 2.73 16.72 -30.39
C ALA A 299 2.70 18.26 -30.53
N ARG A 300 1.56 18.89 -30.24
CA ARG A 300 1.38 20.36 -30.23
C ARG A 300 1.28 20.95 -28.83
N SER A 301 1.46 20.13 -27.79
CA SER A 301 1.36 20.55 -26.39
C SER A 301 2.34 21.71 -26.08
N PRO A 302 2.01 22.64 -25.18
CA PRO A 302 2.99 23.61 -24.69
C PRO A 302 4.12 22.95 -23.89
N HIS A 303 3.90 21.73 -23.35
CA HIS A 303 4.85 21.03 -22.49
C HIS A 303 5.82 20.16 -23.29
N PRO A 304 7.15 20.36 -23.18
CA PRO A 304 8.14 19.60 -23.95
C PRO A 304 8.05 18.09 -23.80
N ALA A 305 7.85 17.59 -22.56
CA ALA A 305 7.75 16.15 -22.29
C ALA A 305 6.54 15.51 -22.99
N VAL A 306 5.39 16.20 -22.97
CA VAL A 306 4.16 15.76 -23.64
C VAL A 306 4.32 15.79 -25.17
N ARG A 307 4.99 16.83 -25.71
CA ARG A 307 5.32 16.88 -27.15
C ARG A 307 6.18 15.71 -27.59
N GLU A 308 7.21 15.37 -26.83
CA GLU A 308 8.08 14.24 -27.15
C GLU A 308 7.28 12.93 -27.24
N ILE A 309 6.35 12.70 -26.31
CA ILE A 309 5.45 11.53 -26.35
C ILE A 309 4.65 11.51 -27.65
N GLY A 310 4.02 12.63 -28.02
CA GLY A 310 3.24 12.76 -29.26
C GLY A 310 4.08 12.51 -30.51
N GLU A 311 5.25 13.14 -30.61
CA GLU A 311 6.18 13.00 -31.73
C GLU A 311 6.68 11.55 -31.87
N ARG A 312 7.00 10.89 -30.75
CA ARG A 312 7.42 9.48 -30.74
C ARG A 312 6.30 8.55 -31.19
N LEU A 313 5.07 8.77 -30.72
CA LEU A 313 3.91 7.96 -31.11
C LEU A 313 3.56 8.12 -32.60
N LEU A 314 3.78 9.30 -33.16
CA LEU A 314 3.50 9.63 -34.56
C LEU A 314 4.68 9.38 -35.51
N HIS A 315 5.83 8.93 -35.00
CA HIS A 315 7.04 8.77 -35.83
C HIS A 315 6.76 7.86 -37.04
N PRO A 316 7.13 8.26 -38.28
CA PRO A 316 6.73 7.55 -39.50
C PRO A 316 7.30 6.14 -39.63
N GLU A 317 8.38 5.81 -38.93
CA GLU A 317 8.99 4.47 -38.99
C GLU A 317 8.93 3.69 -37.67
N ARG A 318 8.64 4.38 -36.57
CA ARG A 318 8.82 3.87 -35.20
C ARG A 318 7.60 4.11 -34.31
N GLY A 319 6.60 4.81 -34.86
CA GLY A 319 5.40 5.18 -34.16
C GLY A 319 4.49 3.99 -33.90
N SER A 320 3.40 4.25 -33.20
CA SER A 320 2.41 3.24 -32.87
C SER A 320 1.24 3.34 -33.86
N PRO A 321 0.89 2.27 -34.61
CA PRO A 321 -0.29 2.25 -35.47
C PRO A 321 -1.58 2.62 -34.73
N ALA A 322 -1.73 2.15 -33.49
CA ALA A 322 -2.87 2.51 -32.64
C ALA A 322 -2.94 4.02 -32.31
N ALA A 323 -1.83 4.74 -32.41
CA ALA A 323 -1.74 6.19 -32.21
C ALA A 323 -1.60 6.96 -33.53
N GLY A 324 -1.77 6.31 -34.68
CA GLY A 324 -1.67 6.94 -36.00
C GLY A 324 -0.25 7.05 -36.57
N GLY A 325 0.76 6.43 -35.93
CA GLY A 325 2.11 6.30 -36.48
C GLY A 325 2.28 5.05 -37.33
N ASP A 326 3.16 5.08 -38.33
CA ASP A 326 3.38 3.94 -39.22
C ASP A 326 4.43 2.96 -38.65
N ARG A 327 4.22 1.65 -38.91
CA ARG A 327 5.19 0.57 -38.65
C ARG A 327 5.41 -0.24 -39.93
N PRO A 328 6.65 -0.50 -40.36
CA PRO A 328 6.93 -1.37 -41.49
C PRO A 328 6.22 -2.72 -41.34
N GLY A 329 5.36 -3.08 -42.30
CA GLY A 329 4.62 -4.36 -42.32
C GLY A 329 3.19 -4.34 -41.76
N THR A 330 2.70 -3.21 -41.25
CA THR A 330 1.28 -3.08 -40.83
C THR A 330 0.47 -2.49 -41.99
N PRO A 331 -0.63 -3.11 -42.46
CA PRO A 331 -1.46 -2.51 -43.51
C PRO A 331 -2.08 -1.22 -42.96
N ALA A 332 -1.63 -0.08 -43.48
CA ALA A 332 -2.13 1.23 -43.10
C ALA A 332 -3.64 1.32 -43.36
N PRO A 333 -4.44 1.95 -42.49
CA PRO A 333 -5.80 2.33 -42.84
C PRO A 333 -5.73 3.42 -43.92
N GLY A 334 -5.83 3.00 -45.19
CA GLY A 334 -6.29 3.78 -46.34
C GLY A 334 -5.45 4.96 -46.84
N VAL A 335 -4.76 5.74 -46.01
CA VAL A 335 -4.21 7.04 -46.43
C VAL A 335 -2.87 6.90 -47.17
N GLY A 336 -2.04 5.92 -46.79
CA GLY A 336 -0.75 5.68 -47.43
C GLY A 336 -0.86 5.19 -48.88
N PHE A 337 -1.90 4.43 -49.22
CA PHE A 337 -2.12 3.93 -50.58
C PHE A 337 -2.45 5.06 -51.55
N TYR A 338 -3.36 5.97 -51.17
CA TYR A 338 -3.76 7.10 -52.02
C TYR A 338 -2.64 8.12 -52.21
N ARG A 339 -1.85 8.43 -51.17
CA ARG A 339 -0.69 9.32 -51.31
C ARG A 339 0.36 8.73 -52.25
N ARG A 340 0.62 7.42 -52.13
CA ARG A 340 1.55 6.71 -53.03
C ARG A 340 1.05 6.60 -54.46
N LEU A 341 -0.26 6.49 -54.68
CA LEU A 341 -0.88 6.53 -56.00
C LEU A 341 -0.79 7.92 -56.65
N LEU A 342 -0.91 8.99 -55.87
CA LEU A 342 -0.75 10.36 -56.35
C LEU A 342 0.72 10.67 -56.72
N GLU A 343 1.67 10.21 -55.90
CA GLU A 343 3.11 10.31 -56.20
C GLU A 343 3.48 9.55 -57.48
N LEU A 344 3.00 8.31 -57.64
CA LEU A 344 3.22 7.52 -58.87
C LEU A 344 2.53 8.12 -60.11
N GLY A 345 1.41 8.83 -59.93
CA GLY A 345 0.74 9.58 -60.99
C GLY A 345 1.51 10.82 -61.44
N HIS A 346 2.20 11.49 -60.51
CA HIS A 346 3.07 12.64 -60.81
C HIS A 346 4.39 12.21 -61.47
N GLU A 347 5.00 11.11 -61.05
CA GLU A 347 6.20 10.56 -61.69
C GLU A 347 5.94 10.12 -63.15
N ARG A 348 4.79 9.49 -63.43
CA ARG A 348 4.39 9.15 -64.80
C ARG A 348 4.13 10.39 -65.67
N SER A 349 3.63 11.47 -65.08
CA SER A 349 3.36 12.73 -65.79
C SER A 349 4.63 13.57 -66.04
N ALA A 350 5.71 13.31 -65.30
CA ALA A 350 7.02 13.88 -65.56
C ALA A 350 7.75 13.09 -66.67
N GLY A 351 7.78 11.75 -66.57
CA GLY A 351 8.44 10.90 -67.58
C GLY A 351 7.79 10.90 -68.97
N ASN A 352 6.50 11.25 -69.09
CA ASN A 352 5.84 11.37 -70.39
C ASN A 352 6.10 12.73 -71.08
N ARG A 353 6.45 13.78 -70.31
CA ARG A 353 6.82 15.09 -70.87
C ARG A 353 8.22 15.09 -71.46
N ASP A 354 9.14 14.31 -70.89
CA ASP A 354 10.50 14.17 -71.41
C ASP A 354 10.56 13.32 -72.70
N ARG A 355 9.62 12.38 -72.88
CA ARG A 355 9.53 11.55 -74.10
C ARG A 355 8.86 12.25 -75.29
N GLU A 356 7.99 13.22 -75.05
CA GLU A 356 7.37 14.02 -76.12
C GLU A 356 8.31 15.11 -76.67
N SER A 357 9.39 15.48 -75.95
CA SER A 357 10.41 16.40 -76.44
C SER A 357 11.51 15.77 -77.31
N GLU A 358 11.65 14.44 -77.34
CA GLU A 358 12.66 13.73 -78.14
C GLU A 358 12.15 13.22 -79.51
N THR A 359 10.87 13.44 -79.83
CA THR A 359 10.27 13.00 -81.11
C THR A 359 9.62 14.16 -81.86
N ARG A 360 10.44 15.13 -82.28
CA ARG A 360 10.12 16.05 -83.38
C ARG A 360 11.35 16.29 -84.27
N PRO A 361 11.44 15.66 -85.45
CA PRO A 361 12.26 16.16 -86.56
C PRO A 361 11.61 17.37 -87.25
#